data_AF-A0A7S3ADV1-F1
#
_entry.id   AF-A0A7S3ADV1-F1
#
_cell.length_a   1.000
_cell.length_b   1.000
_cell.length_c   1.000
_cell.angle_alpha   90.00
_cell.angle_beta   90.00
_cell.angle_gamma   90.00
#
_symmetry.space_group_name_H-M   'P 1'
#
loop_
_entity.id
_entity.type
_entity.pdbx_description
1 polymer ?
#
loop_
_entity_poly.entity_id
_entity_poly.type
_entity_poly.pdbx_seq_one_letter_code
_entity_poly.pdbx_strand_id
1 'polypeptide(L)'
;GGLATYLVCDRVAALVAAQNLTTRYSCLADAGFFLDHDSMSGAPSQSPSFKESFYAWNSTGGTNQACIAHWTPRGEPWRCIFAQYVLPFIQSPLFVAQNLYDSWQLNNILEIDQNKTCPTYGH
;
A
#
# COMPACT_ATOMS: atom_id res chain seq x y z
N GLY A 1 -4.09 -9.58 -4.22
CA GLY A 1 -2.77 -9.07 -4.64
C GLY A 1 -2.08 -8.41 -3.47
N GLY A 2 -0.81 -7.99 -3.63
CA GLY A 2 0.03 -7.50 -2.52
C GLY A 2 -0.55 -6.33 -1.74
N LEU A 3 -1.03 -5.28 -2.42
CA LEU A 3 -1.59 -4.11 -1.74
C LEU A 3 -2.77 -4.51 -0.83
N ALA A 4 -3.71 -5.29 -1.37
CA ALA A 4 -4.86 -5.77 -0.63
C ALA A 4 -4.47 -6.58 0.61
N THR A 5 -3.38 -7.36 0.56
CA THR A 5 -2.88 -8.10 1.73
C THR A 5 -2.60 -7.15 2.90
N TYR A 6 -1.96 -6.00 2.68
CA TYR A 6 -1.75 -5.01 3.75
C TYR A 6 -3.08 -4.50 4.35
N LEU A 7 -4.09 -4.29 3.50
CA LEU A 7 -5.36 -3.69 3.91
C LEU A 7 -6.22 -4.65 4.74
N VAL A 8 -6.19 -5.96 4.43
CA VAL A 8 -7.13 -6.94 4.99
C VAL A 8 -6.50 -8.02 5.88
N CYS A 9 -5.18 -8.09 6.00
CA CYS A 9 -4.47 -9.16 6.71
C CYS A 9 -5.06 -9.45 8.11
N ASP A 10 -5.18 -8.41 8.96
CA ASP A 10 -5.72 -8.56 10.32
C ASP A 10 -7.19 -8.97 10.34
N ARG A 11 -7.99 -8.50 9.37
CA ARG A 11 -9.40 -8.88 9.26
C ARG A 11 -9.51 -10.38 8.97
N VAL A 12 -8.70 -10.89 8.04
CA VAL A 12 -8.70 -12.32 7.72
C VAL A 12 -8.15 -13.13 8.89
N ALA A 13 -7.10 -12.66 9.56
CA ALA A 13 -6.59 -13.30 10.78
C ALA A 13 -7.68 -13.45 11.85
N ALA A 14 -8.48 -12.40 12.09
CA ALA A 14 -9.60 -12.44 13.03
C ALA A 14 -10.67 -13.46 12.62
N LEU A 15 -10.99 -13.55 11.32
CA LEU A 15 -11.94 -14.54 10.81
C LEU A 15 -11.41 -15.97 10.98
N VAL A 16 -10.12 -16.22 10.72
CA VAL A 16 -9.49 -17.52 10.92
C VAL A 16 -9.50 -17.91 12.40
N ALA A 17 -9.14 -16.98 13.29
CA ALA A 17 -9.16 -17.19 14.74
C ALA A 17 -10.57 -17.50 15.27
N ALA A 18 -11.61 -16.85 14.73
CA ALA A 18 -13.00 -17.11 15.08
C ALA A 18 -13.48 -18.52 14.69
N GLN A 19 -12.86 -19.13 13.67
CA GLN A 19 -13.15 -20.51 13.28
C GLN A 19 -12.31 -21.52 14.08
N ASN A 20 -11.03 -21.24 14.28
CA ASN A 20 -10.14 -22.08 15.07
C ASN A 20 -8.92 -21.28 15.58
N LEU A 21 -8.86 -21.08 16.90
CA LEU A 21 -7.79 -20.36 17.59
C LEU A 21 -6.40 -21.02 17.48
N THR A 22 -6.33 -22.31 17.15
CA THR A 22 -5.05 -23.04 17.02
C THR A 22 -4.43 -22.94 15.63
N THR A 23 -5.18 -22.46 14.64
CA THR A 23 -4.69 -22.28 13.27
C THR A 23 -3.62 -21.19 13.24
N ARG A 24 -2.45 -21.54 12.70
CA ARG A 24 -1.41 -20.54 12.42
C ARG A 24 -1.75 -19.78 11.14
N TYR A 25 -1.67 -18.47 11.20
CA TYR A 25 -1.94 -17.58 10.08
C TYR A 25 -0.82 -16.56 9.92
N SER A 26 -0.47 -16.27 8.67
CA SER A 26 0.49 -15.25 8.29
C SER A 26 0.18 -14.75 6.88
N CYS A 27 0.58 -13.53 6.60
CA CYS A 27 0.35 -12.87 5.32
C CYS A 27 1.64 -12.75 4.51
N LEU A 28 1.51 -12.86 3.19
CA LEU A 28 2.55 -12.52 2.22
C LEU A 28 2.01 -11.41 1.31
N ALA A 29 2.62 -10.23 1.40
CA ALA A 29 2.34 -9.14 0.48
C ALA A 29 3.47 -9.09 -0.57
N ASP A 30 3.13 -9.45 -1.80
CA ASP A 30 4.04 -9.45 -2.95
C ASP A 30 3.69 -8.32 -3.93
N ALA A 31 4.68 -7.49 -4.28
CA ALA A 31 4.57 -6.38 -5.24
C ALA A 31 3.38 -5.44 -4.95
N GLY A 32 3.24 -5.01 -3.69
CA GLY A 32 2.10 -4.24 -3.21
C GLY A 32 2.43 -2.98 -2.44
N PHE A 33 3.71 -2.61 -2.34
CA PHE A 33 4.15 -1.44 -1.59
C PHE A 33 4.42 -0.28 -2.56
N PHE A 34 3.40 0.52 -2.81
CA PHE A 34 3.49 1.73 -3.64
C PHE A 34 3.74 2.97 -2.78
N LEU A 35 4.62 3.85 -3.23
CA LEU A 35 4.96 5.08 -2.51
C LEU A 35 3.97 6.21 -2.84
N ASP A 36 3.48 6.89 -1.81
CA ASP A 36 2.86 8.22 -1.92
C ASP A 36 3.99 9.26 -1.91
N HIS A 37 4.48 9.56 -3.11
CA HIS A 37 5.57 10.49 -3.39
C HIS A 37 5.41 11.07 -4.80
N ASP A 38 5.92 12.29 -5.02
CA ASP A 38 5.97 12.92 -6.35
C ASP A 38 6.85 12.13 -7.33
N SER A 39 6.78 12.42 -8.62
CA SER A 39 7.68 11.79 -9.59
C SER A 39 9.13 12.26 -9.41
N MET A 40 10.08 11.57 -10.05
CA MET A 40 11.50 11.97 -10.02
C MET A 40 11.78 13.33 -10.68
N SER A 41 10.91 13.76 -11.58
CA SER A 41 10.99 15.06 -12.27
C SER A 41 10.23 16.18 -11.54
N GLY A 42 9.60 15.87 -10.39
CA GLY A 42 8.78 16.81 -9.62
C GLY A 42 7.34 16.95 -10.12
N ALA A 43 6.88 16.13 -11.06
CA ALA A 43 5.46 16.04 -11.39
C ALA A 43 4.65 15.55 -10.18
N PRO A 44 3.41 16.06 -9.96
CA PRO A 44 2.60 15.73 -8.78
C PRO A 44 2.36 14.23 -8.62
N SER A 45 2.35 13.75 -7.36
CA SER A 45 2.10 12.34 -7.08
C SER A 45 0.74 11.84 -7.60
N GLN A 46 0.64 10.51 -7.77
CA GLN A 46 -0.63 9.83 -8.09
C GLN A 46 -1.62 9.78 -6.91
N SER A 47 -1.25 10.32 -5.75
CA SER A 47 -2.07 10.26 -4.54
C SER A 47 -3.46 10.89 -4.67
N PRO A 48 -3.70 11.94 -5.49
CA PRO A 48 -5.05 12.38 -5.82
C PRO A 48 -5.90 11.25 -6.42
N SER A 49 -5.37 10.46 -7.37
CA SER A 49 -6.10 9.34 -7.98
C SER A 49 -6.38 8.20 -7.00
N PHE A 50 -5.43 7.88 -6.11
CA PHE A 50 -5.66 6.91 -5.03
C PHE A 50 -6.69 7.41 -4.02
N LYS A 51 -6.65 8.71 -3.67
CA LYS A 51 -7.63 9.36 -2.80
C LYS A 51 -9.03 9.31 -3.40
N GLU A 52 -9.16 9.66 -4.68
CA GLU A 52 -10.42 9.58 -5.41
C GLU A 52 -10.95 8.14 -5.42
N SER A 53 -10.11 7.16 -5.73
CA SER A 53 -10.47 5.74 -5.73
C SER A 53 -10.94 5.26 -4.36
N PHE A 54 -10.26 5.67 -3.28
CA PHE A 54 -10.63 5.33 -1.91
C PHE A 54 -12.09 5.72 -1.60
N TYR A 55 -12.47 6.95 -1.96
CA TYR A 55 -13.83 7.44 -1.74
C TYR A 55 -14.84 6.87 -2.72
N ALA A 56 -14.48 6.76 -4.01
CA ALA A 56 -15.35 6.22 -5.05
C ALA A 56 -15.78 4.76 -4.75
N TRP A 57 -14.89 3.97 -4.14
CA TRP A 57 -15.16 2.58 -3.80
C TRP A 57 -15.61 2.37 -2.34
N ASN A 58 -15.83 3.44 -1.59
CA ASN A 58 -16.21 3.37 -0.17
C ASN A 58 -15.25 2.47 0.65
N SER A 59 -13.94 2.66 0.47
CA SER A 59 -12.90 1.74 0.94
C SER A 59 -12.65 1.80 2.46
N THR A 60 -13.26 2.74 3.18
CA THR A 60 -13.11 2.92 4.63
C THR A 60 -13.32 1.63 5.41
N GLY A 61 -14.40 0.89 5.14
CA GLY A 61 -14.70 -0.38 5.82
C GLY A 61 -13.89 -1.58 5.31
N GLY A 62 -13.25 -1.44 4.15
CA GLY A 62 -12.42 -2.49 3.53
C GLY A 62 -10.96 -2.48 3.97
N THR A 63 -10.56 -1.47 4.75
CA THR A 63 -9.17 -1.21 5.12
C THR A 63 -8.91 -1.52 6.60
N ASN A 64 -7.65 -1.52 7.05
CA ASN A 64 -7.30 -1.66 8.46
C ASN A 64 -7.94 -0.54 9.31
N GLN A 65 -8.78 -0.93 10.26
CA GLN A 65 -9.59 0.02 11.03
C GLN A 65 -8.77 0.83 12.04
N ALA A 66 -7.64 0.31 12.53
CA ALA A 66 -6.74 1.09 13.40
C ALA A 66 -6.06 2.22 12.61
N CYS A 67 -5.66 1.96 11.36
CA CYS A 67 -5.18 3.01 10.47
C CYS A 67 -6.26 4.06 10.21
N ILE A 68 -7.47 3.65 9.86
CA ILE A 68 -8.59 4.56 9.59
C ILE A 68 -8.86 5.46 10.80
N ALA A 69 -8.92 4.87 12.00
CA ALA A 69 -9.13 5.61 13.24
C ALA A 69 -8.01 6.63 13.51
N HIS A 70 -6.77 6.32 13.13
CA HIS A 70 -5.63 7.22 13.30
C HIS A 70 -5.67 8.43 12.37
N TRP A 71 -6.09 8.25 11.10
CA TRP A 71 -6.07 9.31 10.09
C TRP A 71 -7.37 10.09 9.94
N THR A 72 -8.50 9.52 10.39
CA THR A 72 -9.81 10.20 10.34
C THR A 72 -9.81 11.56 11.08
N PRO A 73 -9.25 11.71 12.30
CA PRO A 73 -9.19 13.00 12.98
C PRO A 73 -8.40 14.07 12.22
N ARG A 74 -7.54 13.68 11.28
CA ARG A 74 -6.76 14.58 10.41
C ARG A 74 -7.45 14.87 9.08
N GLY A 75 -8.62 14.28 8.83
CA GLY A 75 -9.33 14.40 7.55
C GLY A 75 -8.68 13.61 6.41
N GLU A 76 -7.80 12.64 6.71
CA GLU A 76 -7.02 11.92 5.71
C GLU A 76 -7.16 10.38 5.76
N PRO A 77 -8.36 9.80 5.99
CA PRO A 77 -8.52 8.34 6.07
C PRO A 77 -8.09 7.61 4.79
N TRP A 78 -8.11 8.31 3.65
CA TRP A 78 -7.67 7.81 2.35
C TRP A 78 -6.21 7.34 2.35
N ARG A 79 -5.35 7.89 3.23
CA ARG A 79 -3.95 7.45 3.34
C ARG A 79 -3.84 5.95 3.62
N CYS A 80 -4.80 5.37 4.33
CA CYS A 80 -4.77 3.94 4.65
C CYS A 80 -4.88 3.02 3.43
N ILE A 81 -5.16 3.54 2.22
CA ILE A 81 -5.08 2.75 0.99
C ILE A 81 -3.64 2.43 0.59
N PHE A 82 -2.62 3.16 1.08
CA PHE A 82 -1.22 2.88 0.79
C PHE A 82 -0.58 2.00 1.86
N ALA A 83 0.24 1.05 1.41
CA ALA A 83 1.04 0.19 2.27
C ALA A 83 1.88 0.98 3.28
N GLN A 84 2.48 2.11 2.86
CA GLN A 84 3.34 2.92 3.72
C GLN A 84 2.64 3.48 4.96
N TYR A 85 1.34 3.75 4.89
CA TYR A 85 0.57 4.30 6.02
C TYR A 85 -0.11 3.23 6.85
N VAL A 86 -0.53 2.11 6.23
CA VAL A 86 -1.22 1.03 6.94
C VAL A 86 -0.27 0.07 7.64
N LEU A 87 0.94 -0.12 7.14
CA LEU A 87 1.91 -1.10 7.65
C LEU A 87 2.14 -1.00 9.17
N PRO A 88 2.28 0.19 9.79
CA PRO A 88 2.47 0.30 11.25
C PRO A 88 1.29 -0.19 12.10
N PHE A 89 0.11 -0.37 11.50
CA PHE A 89 -1.10 -0.79 12.20
C PHE A 89 -1.35 -2.31 12.10
N ILE A 90 -0.64 -3.00 11.21
CA ILE A 90 -0.82 -4.45 11.00
C ILE A 90 -0.23 -5.20 12.18
N GLN A 91 -1.04 -6.06 12.82
CA GLN A 91 -0.63 -6.85 13.99
C GLN A 91 -0.25 -8.29 13.62
N SER A 92 -0.84 -8.82 12.55
CA SER A 92 -0.59 -10.19 12.10
C SER A 92 0.81 -10.34 11.52
N PRO A 93 1.46 -11.52 11.67
CA PRO A 93 2.73 -11.79 11.01
C PRO A 93 2.62 -11.57 9.50
N LEU A 94 3.45 -10.66 8.99
CA LEU A 94 3.44 -10.23 7.60
C LEU A 94 4.85 -10.33 7.03
N PHE A 95 4.99 -11.06 5.92
CA PHE A 95 6.17 -11.04 5.08
C PHE A 95 5.94 -10.08 3.91
N VAL A 96 6.87 -9.15 3.71
CA VAL A 96 6.84 -8.18 2.62
C VAL A 96 7.87 -8.59 1.57
N ALA A 97 7.38 -8.95 0.38
CA ALA A 97 8.19 -9.17 -0.81
C ALA A 97 7.97 -7.98 -1.75
N GLN A 98 8.96 -7.10 -1.84
CA GLN A 98 8.89 -5.93 -2.71
C GLN A 98 10.22 -5.72 -3.43
N ASN A 99 10.16 -5.54 -4.75
CA ASN A 99 11.31 -5.13 -5.54
C ASN A 99 11.62 -3.65 -5.25
N LEU A 100 12.90 -3.35 -5.03
CA LEU A 100 13.38 -1.96 -4.88
C LEU A 100 13.06 -1.12 -6.13
N TYR A 101 13.12 -1.77 -7.29
CA TYR A 101 12.84 -1.21 -8.61
C TYR A 101 11.63 -1.92 -9.22
N ASP A 102 10.47 -1.72 -8.59
CA ASP A 102 9.20 -2.25 -9.08
C ASP A 102 8.79 -1.53 -10.38
N SER A 103 8.50 -2.30 -11.44
CA SER A 103 8.22 -1.73 -12.75
C SER A 103 6.93 -0.90 -12.77
N TRP A 104 5.94 -1.24 -11.95
CA TRP A 104 4.72 -0.46 -11.84
C TRP A 104 5.00 0.86 -11.12
N GLN A 105 5.73 0.81 -9.99
CA GLN A 105 6.17 2.01 -9.25
C GLN A 105 6.98 2.95 -10.16
N LEU A 106 7.94 2.41 -10.91
CA LEU A 106 8.82 3.20 -11.78
C LEU A 106 8.04 3.91 -12.88
N ASN A 107 7.11 3.21 -13.53
CA ASN A 107 6.34 3.76 -14.63
C ASN A 107 5.25 4.74 -14.17
N ASN A 108 4.55 4.43 -13.08
CA ASN A 108 3.32 5.14 -12.73
C ASN A 108 3.49 6.18 -11.63
N ILE A 109 4.47 6.02 -10.74
CA ILE A 109 4.71 6.97 -9.64
C ILE A 109 5.96 7.79 -9.91
N LEU A 110 7.08 7.14 -10.22
CA LEU A 110 8.34 7.85 -10.45
C LEU A 110 8.42 8.44 -11.87
N GLU A 111 7.54 8.01 -12.78
CA GLU A 111 7.47 8.40 -14.19
C GLU A 111 8.83 8.28 -14.91
N ILE A 112 9.63 7.27 -14.51
CA ILE A 112 10.89 6.95 -15.16
C ILE A 112 10.57 6.03 -16.34
N ASP A 113 10.67 6.59 -17.54
CA ASP A 113 10.55 5.85 -18.78
C ASP A 113 11.62 4.75 -18.86
N GLN A 114 11.20 3.50 -18.69
CA GLN A 114 12.06 2.31 -18.76
C GLN A 114 12.67 2.10 -20.17
N ASN A 115 12.12 2.74 -21.21
CA ASN A 115 12.66 2.70 -22.57
C ASN A 115 13.63 3.84 -22.87
N LYS A 116 13.74 4.85 -21.99
CA LYS A 116 14.82 5.83 -22.07
C LYS A 116 16.00 5.29 -21.30
N THR A 117 17.14 5.18 -21.99
CA THR A 117 18.43 4.91 -21.36
C THR A 117 18.63 5.90 -20.22
N CYS A 118 18.81 5.43 -18.98
CA CYS A 118 19.35 6.26 -17.91
C CYS A 118 20.59 6.96 -18.46
N PRO A 119 20.65 8.30 -18.50
CA PRO A 119 21.90 8.96 -18.81
C PRO A 119 22.88 8.49 -17.74
N THR A 120 23.89 7.74 -18.15
CA THR A 120 24.96 7.29 -17.27
C THR A 120 25.50 8.52 -16.57
N TYR A 121 25.37 8.58 -15.25
CA TYR A 121 26.03 9.59 -14.44
C TYR A 121 27.55 9.37 -14.60
N GLY A 122 28.19 10.22 -15.39
CA GLY A 122 29.64 10.28 -15.57
C GLY A 122 30.15 9.55 -16.81
N HIS A 123 30.38 10.28 -17.91
CA HIS A 123 31.69 10.83 -18.29
C HIS A 123 31.52 11.86 -19.40
#